data_AF-A0A388QV10-F1
#
_entry.id   AF-A0A388QV10-F1
#
_cell.length_a   1.000
_cell.length_b   1.000
_cell.length_c   1.000
_cell.angle_alpha   90.00
_cell.angle_beta   90.00
_cell.angle_gamma   90.00
#
_symmetry.space_group_name_H-M   'P 1'
#
loop_
_entity.id
_entity.type
_entity.pdbx_description
1 polymer ?
#
loop_
_entity_poly.entity_id
_entity_poly.type
_entity_poly.pdbx_seq_one_letter_code
_entity_poly.pdbx_strand_id
1 'polypeptide(L)'
;MSVWFNSAREIDALLRKAAASVPGLEGDFNPELKPSDPRHADFQANGVLAAAKKAKANPRALATALVEAVRAQGQFDDQLVQMEVAGPGFINFKLTPAALGAWLREYRDESKWRAGAARLMGGRKVVIDYPSPNTAKQMHVGHLRPIVIGEAVARLIEFCGADLVRDNHIGDWGTNFGILILAIRRAGFQLDAKSPTALEDLERLYKEGSVATKADPALMDAARAELAKLQSGDAASLALWKEIVEVSNAACQRIYDQFGLKTDVILGESFYRDKVDQVYAELAKYQLAEESEGALVVWHEEESRFSREAETKMPFIVRKKDGSSNYASTDLATLLYRAEHFQADEVVYVTDGRQQDHFQQLFLTGAKWFKASGRKLPRLRHVWFGTILGEDGKAIKTKSGDRCDCRN
;
A
#
# COMPACT_ATOMS: atom_id res chain seq x y z
N MET A 1 -34.57 11.40 -9.91
CA MET A 1 -33.31 10.75 -9.52
C MET A 1 -32.45 11.72 -8.71
N SER A 2 -31.63 11.26 -7.77
CA SER A 2 -30.61 12.10 -7.12
C SER A 2 -29.53 12.50 -8.12
N VAL A 3 -29.07 13.76 -8.09
CA VAL A 3 -27.96 14.24 -8.92
C VAL A 3 -26.68 13.50 -8.53
N TRP A 4 -26.12 12.69 -9.43
CA TRP A 4 -24.91 11.91 -9.18
C TRP A 4 -23.67 12.78 -9.05
N PHE A 5 -22.87 12.60 -7.99
CA PHE A 5 -21.58 13.29 -7.89
C PHE A 5 -20.59 12.79 -8.93
N ASN A 6 -20.52 11.46 -9.11
CA ASN A 6 -19.68 10.78 -10.10
C ASN A 6 -20.55 9.93 -11.03
N SER A 7 -20.98 10.51 -12.14
CA SER A 7 -21.87 9.84 -13.10
C SER A 7 -21.27 8.55 -13.68
N ALA A 8 -19.95 8.50 -13.91
CA ALA A 8 -19.30 7.30 -14.46
C ALA A 8 -19.45 6.11 -13.51
N ARG A 9 -19.22 6.33 -12.21
CA ARG A 9 -19.37 5.27 -11.19
C ARG A 9 -20.81 4.78 -11.08
N GLU A 10 -21.78 5.69 -11.09
CA GLU A 10 -23.19 5.34 -10.97
C GLU A 10 -23.69 4.59 -12.22
N ILE A 11 -23.26 5.00 -13.42
CA ILE A 11 -23.53 4.28 -14.67
C ILE A 11 -22.92 2.87 -14.63
N ASP A 12 -21.65 2.72 -14.22
CA ASP A 12 -21.00 1.41 -14.10
C ASP A 12 -21.75 0.49 -13.11
N ALA A 13 -22.14 1.03 -11.95
CA ALA A 13 -22.90 0.30 -10.94
C ALA A 13 -24.28 -0.15 -11.45
N LEU A 14 -25.00 0.71 -12.16
CA LEU A 14 -26.28 0.38 -12.77
C LEU A 14 -26.15 -0.72 -13.83
N LEU A 15 -25.11 -0.65 -14.67
CA LEU A 15 -24.83 -1.67 -15.67
C LEU A 15 -24.53 -3.03 -15.04
N ARG A 16 -23.67 -3.08 -14.01
CA ARG A 16 -23.37 -4.32 -13.28
C ARG A 16 -24.61 -4.92 -12.63
N LYS A 17 -25.43 -4.07 -11.99
CA LYS A 17 -26.67 -4.52 -11.36
C LYS A 17 -27.67 -5.07 -12.39
N ALA A 18 -27.81 -4.41 -13.54
CA ALA A 18 -28.71 -4.86 -14.61
C ALA A 18 -28.23 -6.14 -15.29
N ALA A 19 -26.92 -6.32 -15.42
CA ALA A 19 -26.32 -7.52 -16.01
C ALA A 19 -26.75 -8.80 -15.28
N ALA A 20 -26.96 -8.75 -13.96
CA ALA A 20 -27.39 -9.90 -13.17
C ALA A 20 -28.75 -10.49 -13.59
N SER A 21 -29.61 -9.72 -14.28
CA SER A 21 -30.91 -10.19 -14.80
C SER A 21 -30.90 -10.47 -16.30
N VAL A 22 -29.76 -10.35 -16.99
CA VAL A 22 -29.65 -10.50 -18.44
C VAL A 22 -28.92 -11.81 -18.76
N PRO A 23 -29.59 -12.78 -19.42
CA PRO A 23 -28.96 -14.02 -19.83
C PRO A 23 -27.72 -13.80 -20.70
N GLY A 24 -26.59 -14.38 -20.32
CA GLY A 24 -25.29 -14.20 -20.98
C GLY A 24 -24.42 -13.07 -20.41
N LEU A 25 -24.90 -12.33 -19.41
CA LEU A 25 -24.15 -11.31 -18.67
C LEU A 25 -24.07 -11.61 -17.16
N GLU A 26 -24.41 -12.82 -16.72
CA GLU A 26 -24.42 -13.18 -15.31
C GLU A 26 -22.99 -13.25 -14.71
N GLY A 27 -22.89 -13.11 -13.39
CA GLY A 27 -21.62 -13.24 -12.66
C GLY A 27 -20.79 -11.95 -12.65
N ASP A 28 -19.47 -12.07 -12.85
CA ASP A 28 -18.51 -10.95 -12.80
C ASP A 28 -18.46 -10.17 -14.13
N PHE A 29 -19.61 -9.70 -14.59
CA PHE A 29 -19.68 -8.84 -15.76
C PHE A 29 -18.96 -7.51 -15.49
N ASN A 30 -18.02 -7.17 -16.36
CA ASN A 30 -17.32 -5.89 -16.35
C ASN A 30 -17.86 -5.02 -17.50
N PRO A 31 -18.54 -3.89 -17.23
CA PRO A 31 -19.04 -3.00 -18.28
C PRO A 31 -17.95 -2.37 -19.15
N GLU A 32 -16.71 -2.29 -18.65
CA GLU A 32 -15.60 -1.57 -19.30
C GLU A 32 -15.99 -0.13 -19.68
N LEU A 33 -16.67 0.57 -18.77
CA LEU A 33 -17.07 1.96 -18.98
C LEU A 33 -15.84 2.87 -19.01
N LYS A 34 -15.76 3.73 -20.03
CA LYS A 34 -14.66 4.68 -20.21
C LYS A 34 -15.16 6.02 -20.79
N PRO A 35 -14.40 7.12 -20.64
CA PRO A 35 -14.67 8.35 -21.39
C PRO A 35 -14.69 8.07 -22.90
N SER A 36 -15.61 8.73 -23.61
CA SER A 36 -15.75 8.63 -25.06
C SER A 36 -15.44 9.96 -25.76
N ASP A 37 -15.51 9.96 -27.09
CA ASP A 37 -15.46 11.19 -27.87
C ASP A 37 -16.72 12.03 -27.62
N PRO A 38 -16.59 13.26 -27.08
CA PRO A 38 -17.75 14.10 -26.71
C PRO A 38 -18.72 14.41 -27.85
N ARG A 39 -18.29 14.25 -29.11
CA ARG A 39 -19.18 14.37 -30.28
C ARG A 39 -20.27 13.30 -30.29
N HIS A 40 -19.97 12.12 -29.76
CA HIS A 40 -20.85 10.96 -29.76
C HIS A 40 -21.42 10.67 -28.38
N ALA A 41 -20.60 10.70 -27.33
CA ALA A 41 -21.02 10.44 -25.95
C ALA A 41 -20.00 10.97 -24.93
N ASP A 42 -20.41 11.12 -23.67
CA ASP A 42 -19.48 11.40 -22.57
C ASP A 42 -18.80 10.10 -22.09
N PHE A 43 -19.55 9.00 -22.04
CA PHE A 43 -19.04 7.68 -21.67
C PHE A 43 -19.49 6.60 -22.65
N GLN A 44 -18.71 5.54 -22.76
CA GLN A 44 -19.02 4.36 -23.56
C GLN A 44 -18.68 3.09 -22.79
N ALA A 45 -19.60 2.13 -22.76
CA ALA A 45 -19.39 0.80 -22.22
C ALA A 45 -19.14 -0.21 -23.35
N ASN A 46 -18.07 -1.00 -23.20
CA ASN A 46 -17.59 -1.95 -24.21
C ASN A 46 -17.74 -3.42 -23.80
N GLY A 47 -17.94 -3.68 -22.51
CA GLY A 47 -17.85 -5.01 -21.91
C GLY A 47 -18.82 -6.04 -22.49
N VAL A 48 -19.94 -5.59 -23.05
CA VAL A 48 -20.93 -6.45 -23.72
C VAL A 48 -20.30 -7.22 -24.88
N LEU A 49 -19.34 -6.64 -25.62
CA LEU A 49 -18.70 -7.33 -26.74
C LEU A 49 -17.91 -8.57 -26.29
N ALA A 50 -17.15 -8.43 -25.20
CA ALA A 50 -16.38 -9.53 -24.63
C ALA A 50 -17.31 -10.60 -24.04
N ALA A 51 -18.38 -10.18 -23.35
CA ALA A 51 -19.36 -11.10 -22.76
C ALA A 51 -20.14 -11.86 -23.85
N ALA A 52 -20.63 -11.18 -24.89
CA ALA A 52 -21.32 -11.81 -26.02
C ALA A 52 -20.44 -12.83 -26.75
N LYS A 53 -19.13 -12.55 -26.91
CA LYS A 53 -18.16 -13.50 -27.47
C LYS A 53 -18.06 -14.77 -26.62
N LYS A 54 -18.00 -14.65 -25.28
CA LYS A 54 -17.98 -15.79 -24.36
C LYS A 54 -19.29 -16.59 -24.40
N ALA A 55 -20.43 -15.90 -24.44
CA ALA A 55 -21.76 -16.50 -24.50
C ALA A 55 -22.17 -17.01 -25.90
N LYS A 56 -21.35 -16.78 -26.94
CA LYS A 56 -21.69 -17.02 -28.36
C LYS A 56 -23.03 -16.39 -28.77
N ALA A 57 -23.33 -15.22 -28.22
CA ALA A 57 -24.57 -14.48 -28.45
C ALA A 57 -24.35 -13.29 -29.41
N ASN A 58 -25.44 -12.73 -29.96
CA ASN A 58 -25.38 -11.51 -30.75
C ASN A 58 -25.09 -10.31 -29.82
N PRO A 59 -23.96 -9.59 -30.00
CA PRO A 59 -23.58 -8.53 -29.06
C PRO A 59 -24.53 -7.33 -29.06
N ARG A 60 -25.15 -7.00 -30.20
CA ARG A 60 -26.12 -5.90 -30.28
C ARG A 60 -27.42 -6.26 -29.57
N ALA A 61 -27.89 -7.50 -29.72
CA ALA A 61 -29.06 -7.98 -28.99
C ALA A 61 -28.82 -8.00 -27.48
N LEU A 62 -27.63 -8.42 -27.06
CA LEU A 62 -27.24 -8.43 -25.64
C LEU A 62 -27.12 -7.02 -25.06
N ALA A 63 -26.58 -6.06 -25.83
CA ALA A 63 -26.52 -4.67 -25.44
C ALA A 63 -27.93 -4.05 -25.28
N THR A 64 -28.84 -4.34 -26.21
CA THR A 64 -30.24 -3.91 -26.11
C THR A 64 -30.91 -4.48 -24.87
N ALA A 65 -30.76 -5.78 -24.60
CA ALA A 65 -31.31 -6.41 -23.41
C ALA A 65 -30.78 -5.78 -22.11
N LEU A 66 -29.49 -5.41 -22.08
CA LEU A 66 -28.90 -4.71 -20.94
C LEU A 66 -29.46 -3.30 -20.76
N VAL A 67 -29.61 -2.53 -21.83
CA VAL A 67 -30.21 -1.19 -21.82
C VAL A 67 -31.67 -1.23 -21.32
N GLU A 68 -32.44 -2.22 -21.78
CA GLU A 68 -33.81 -2.46 -21.31
C GLU A 68 -33.84 -2.84 -19.83
N ALA A 69 -32.95 -3.71 -19.37
CA ALA A 69 -32.83 -4.09 -17.97
C ALA A 69 -32.44 -2.89 -17.07
N VAL A 70 -31.56 -1.99 -17.53
CA VAL A 70 -31.23 -0.75 -16.81
C VAL A 70 -32.47 0.15 -16.67
N ARG A 71 -33.25 0.33 -17.73
CA ARG A 71 -34.49 1.14 -17.69
C ARG A 71 -35.56 0.49 -16.79
N ALA A 72 -35.69 -0.83 -16.84
CA ALA A 72 -36.67 -1.57 -16.04
C ALA A 72 -36.44 -1.45 -14.53
N GLN A 73 -35.22 -1.14 -14.07
CA GLN A 73 -34.94 -0.88 -12.66
C GLN A 73 -35.58 0.41 -12.13
N GLY A 74 -36.02 1.32 -13.00
CA GLY A 74 -36.58 2.63 -12.61
C GLY A 74 -35.56 3.58 -11.97
N GLN A 75 -34.27 3.22 -11.97
CA GLN A 75 -33.17 4.01 -11.42
C GLN A 75 -32.41 4.81 -12.49
N PHE A 76 -32.84 4.77 -13.74
CA PHE A 76 -32.26 5.50 -14.88
C PHE A 76 -33.25 6.56 -15.39
N ASP A 77 -32.77 7.75 -15.71
CA ASP A 77 -33.58 8.89 -16.17
C ASP A 77 -33.02 9.39 -17.49
N ASP A 78 -33.68 9.02 -18.59
CA ASP A 78 -33.29 9.40 -19.95
C ASP A 78 -33.32 10.92 -20.19
N GLN A 79 -33.97 11.72 -19.32
CA GLN A 79 -33.92 13.19 -19.38
C GLN A 79 -32.58 13.75 -18.87
N LEU A 80 -31.87 13.00 -18.03
CA LEU A 80 -30.60 13.40 -17.44
C LEU A 80 -29.42 12.75 -18.18
N VAL A 81 -29.54 11.48 -18.53
CA VAL A 81 -28.49 10.74 -19.25
C VAL A 81 -29.13 9.98 -20.40
N GLN A 82 -28.78 10.34 -21.63
CA GLN A 82 -29.22 9.59 -22.81
C GLN A 82 -28.38 8.33 -22.95
N MET A 83 -29.05 7.19 -23.13
CA MET A 83 -28.41 5.88 -23.30
C MET A 83 -28.80 5.25 -24.64
N GLU A 84 -27.82 4.94 -25.48
CA GLU A 84 -28.00 4.43 -26.84
C GLU A 84 -27.07 3.25 -27.16
N VAL A 85 -27.60 2.21 -27.82
CA VAL A 85 -26.77 1.13 -28.38
C VAL A 85 -26.19 1.56 -29.72
N ALA A 86 -24.86 1.62 -29.80
CA ALA A 86 -24.12 2.03 -30.98
C ALA A 86 -23.36 0.87 -31.63
N GLY A 87 -23.27 0.89 -32.97
CA GLY A 87 -22.48 -0.05 -33.75
C GLY A 87 -22.79 -1.54 -33.44
N PRO A 88 -21.77 -2.38 -33.20
CA PRO A 88 -21.95 -3.82 -32.99
C PRO A 88 -22.50 -4.20 -31.60
N GLY A 89 -22.61 -3.25 -30.66
CA GLY A 89 -23.02 -3.54 -29.28
C GLY A 89 -22.33 -2.65 -28.22
N PHE A 90 -21.82 -1.47 -28.62
CA PHE A 90 -21.38 -0.46 -27.66
C PHE A 90 -22.61 0.19 -27.01
N ILE A 91 -22.47 0.67 -25.77
CA ILE A 91 -23.52 1.45 -25.11
C ILE A 91 -22.95 2.83 -24.80
N ASN A 92 -23.50 3.85 -25.45
CA ASN A 92 -23.11 5.25 -25.30
C ASN A 92 -23.99 5.94 -24.25
N PHE A 93 -23.36 6.78 -23.43
CA PHE A 93 -24.01 7.60 -22.40
C PHE A 93 -23.67 9.07 -22.63
N LYS A 94 -24.70 9.91 -22.74
CA LYS A 94 -24.54 11.36 -22.93
C LYS A 94 -25.31 12.12 -21.86
N LEU A 95 -24.59 12.92 -21.07
CA LEU A 95 -25.17 13.80 -20.07
C LEU A 95 -25.89 14.95 -20.78
N THR A 96 -27.15 15.18 -20.41
CA THR A 96 -27.93 16.28 -21.00
C THR A 96 -27.54 17.62 -20.36
N PRO A 97 -27.82 18.76 -21.01
CA PRO A 97 -27.68 20.07 -20.38
C PRO A 97 -28.46 20.20 -19.05
N ALA A 98 -29.58 19.50 -18.92
CA ALA A 98 -30.37 19.43 -17.69
C ALA A 98 -29.58 18.75 -16.55
N ALA A 99 -28.91 17.63 -16.83
CA ALA A 99 -28.05 16.95 -15.86
C ALA A 99 -26.87 17.80 -15.43
N LEU A 100 -26.15 18.42 -16.38
CA LEU A 100 -25.01 19.29 -16.07
C LEU A 100 -25.44 20.50 -15.23
N GLY A 101 -26.56 21.13 -15.59
CA GLY A 101 -27.13 22.23 -14.81
C GLY A 101 -27.58 21.79 -13.41
N ALA A 102 -28.14 20.59 -13.26
CA ALA A 102 -28.51 20.04 -11.95
C ALA A 102 -27.27 19.76 -11.09
N TRP A 103 -26.20 19.23 -11.68
CA TRP A 103 -24.91 19.01 -11.02
C TRP A 103 -24.32 20.31 -10.49
N LEU A 104 -24.21 21.33 -11.34
CA LEU A 104 -23.68 22.65 -10.96
C LEU A 104 -24.50 23.29 -9.83
N ARG A 105 -25.82 23.08 -9.79
CA ARG A 105 -26.68 23.61 -8.71
C ARG A 105 -26.54 22.83 -7.41
N GLU A 106 -26.48 21.50 -7.46
CA GLU A 106 -26.36 20.66 -6.27
C GLU A 106 -25.00 20.82 -5.60
N TYR A 107 -23.92 20.85 -6.39
CA TYR A 107 -22.53 20.84 -5.92
C TYR A 107 -21.82 22.20 -6.02
N ARG A 108 -22.59 23.29 -5.90
CA ARG A 108 -22.15 24.68 -6.14
C ARG A 108 -21.09 25.23 -5.18
N ASP A 109 -20.96 24.64 -3.99
CA ASP A 109 -20.09 25.13 -2.92
C ASP A 109 -19.31 24.00 -2.25
N GLU A 110 -18.29 24.38 -1.48
CA GLU A 110 -17.34 23.45 -0.87
C GLU A 110 -17.99 22.41 0.02
N SER A 111 -18.95 22.82 0.85
CA SER A 111 -19.65 21.87 1.70
C SER A 111 -20.36 20.80 0.86
N LYS A 112 -20.98 21.20 -0.25
CA LYS A 112 -21.75 20.30 -1.10
C LYS A 112 -20.88 19.35 -1.91
N TRP A 113 -19.84 19.83 -2.62
CA TRP A 113 -18.99 18.93 -3.39
C TRP A 113 -18.13 18.03 -2.50
N ARG A 114 -17.73 18.48 -1.29
CA ARG A 114 -17.11 17.60 -0.30
C ARG A 114 -18.06 16.50 0.17
N ALA A 115 -19.32 16.83 0.46
CA ALA A 115 -20.31 15.83 0.84
C ALA A 115 -20.60 14.83 -0.31
N GLY A 116 -20.60 15.29 -1.56
CA GLY A 116 -20.69 14.43 -2.74
C GLY A 116 -19.51 13.48 -2.87
N ALA A 117 -18.28 14.00 -2.75
CA ALA A 117 -17.06 13.21 -2.79
C ALA A 117 -16.97 12.20 -1.64
N ALA A 118 -17.38 12.59 -0.43
CA ALA A 118 -17.32 11.74 0.76
C ALA A 118 -18.13 10.44 0.63
N ARG A 119 -19.17 10.44 -0.20
CA ARG A 119 -19.98 9.23 -0.48
C ARG A 119 -19.25 8.20 -1.32
N LEU A 120 -18.15 8.57 -1.98
CA LEU A 120 -17.39 7.62 -2.81
C LEU A 120 -16.77 6.51 -1.97
N MET A 121 -16.21 6.81 -0.80
CA MET A 121 -15.69 5.80 0.11
C MET A 121 -16.64 5.51 1.26
N GLY A 122 -17.53 6.45 1.61
CA GLY A 122 -18.67 6.20 2.49
C GLY A 122 -18.28 5.68 3.87
N GLY A 123 -17.19 6.19 4.45
CA GLY A 123 -16.68 5.77 5.76
C GLY A 123 -15.90 4.45 5.74
N ARG A 124 -15.54 3.92 4.56
CA ARG A 124 -14.65 2.75 4.45
C ARG A 124 -13.38 2.97 5.28
N LYS A 125 -13.00 1.98 6.10
CA LYS A 125 -11.76 2.04 6.88
C LYS A 125 -10.57 1.74 6.00
N VAL A 126 -9.67 2.72 5.83
CA VAL A 126 -8.48 2.58 4.99
C VAL A 126 -7.24 2.82 5.83
N VAL A 127 -6.28 1.90 5.77
CA VAL A 127 -4.94 2.12 6.31
C VAL A 127 -4.00 2.40 5.15
N ILE A 128 -3.23 3.48 5.22
CA ILE A 128 -2.18 3.77 4.24
C ILE A 128 -0.83 3.77 4.94
N ASP A 129 0.11 3.02 4.35
CA ASP A 129 1.48 2.83 4.83
C ASP A 129 2.42 3.76 4.05
N TYR A 130 2.83 4.84 4.73
CA TYR A 130 3.80 5.85 4.27
C TYR A 130 4.15 6.77 5.46
N PRO A 131 5.28 7.49 5.43
CA PRO A 131 6.39 7.42 4.47
C PRO A 131 7.45 6.35 4.81
N SER A 132 7.38 5.76 6.01
CA SER A 132 8.09 4.54 6.40
C SER A 132 9.62 4.61 6.22
N PRO A 133 10.30 5.65 6.76
CA PRO A 133 11.76 5.75 6.68
C PRO A 133 12.44 4.73 7.59
N ASN A 134 13.72 4.48 7.29
CA ASN A 134 14.60 3.81 8.25
C ASN A 134 15.08 4.81 9.31
N THR A 135 15.04 4.42 10.57
CA THR A 135 15.59 5.21 11.68
C THR A 135 17.13 5.23 11.67
N ALA A 136 17.71 6.14 12.45
CA ALA A 136 19.15 6.35 12.60
C ALA A 136 19.92 6.69 11.32
N LYS A 137 19.22 7.17 10.29
CA LYS A 137 19.79 7.66 9.03
C LYS A 137 19.06 8.92 8.60
N GLN A 138 19.78 9.87 8.00
CA GLN A 138 19.11 11.01 7.38
C GLN A 138 18.22 10.57 6.23
N MET A 139 17.07 11.25 6.11
CA MET A 139 16.22 11.09 4.94
C MET A 139 16.92 11.68 3.72
N HIS A 140 17.21 10.80 2.76
CA HIS A 140 17.68 11.18 1.44
C HIS A 140 16.53 11.28 0.44
N VAL A 141 16.79 11.89 -0.72
CA VAL A 141 15.86 12.12 -1.84
C VAL A 141 14.99 10.92 -2.22
N GLY A 142 15.48 9.68 -2.06
CA GLY A 142 14.66 8.47 -2.25
C GLY A 142 13.40 8.40 -1.37
N HIS A 143 13.37 9.04 -0.19
CA HIS A 143 12.20 9.12 0.69
C HIS A 143 11.22 10.22 0.27
N LEU A 144 11.58 11.09 -0.69
CA LEU A 144 10.67 12.13 -1.17
C LEU A 144 9.48 11.53 -1.93
N ARG A 145 9.69 10.45 -2.69
CA ARG A 145 8.60 9.80 -3.43
C ARG A 145 7.49 9.25 -2.52
N PRO A 146 7.79 8.41 -1.50
CA PRO A 146 6.73 7.92 -0.62
C PRO A 146 6.07 9.06 0.17
N ILE A 147 6.80 10.12 0.54
CA ILE A 147 6.21 11.34 1.16
C ILE A 147 5.17 11.97 0.23
N VAL A 148 5.56 12.34 -1.01
CA VAL A 148 4.69 13.08 -1.92
C VAL A 148 3.55 12.21 -2.45
N ILE A 149 3.85 11.00 -2.90
CA ILE A 149 2.85 10.09 -3.47
C ILE A 149 1.89 9.62 -2.38
N GLY A 150 2.42 9.20 -1.23
CA GLY A 150 1.61 8.73 -0.10
C GLY A 150 0.68 9.82 0.41
N GLU A 151 1.18 11.04 0.61
CA GLU A 151 0.36 12.16 1.09
C GLU A 151 -0.72 12.56 0.08
N ALA A 152 -0.39 12.57 -1.22
CA ALA A 152 -1.37 12.86 -2.26
C ALA A 152 -2.49 11.80 -2.29
N VAL A 153 -2.13 10.52 -2.21
CA VAL A 153 -3.09 9.41 -2.17
C VAL A 153 -3.94 9.47 -0.90
N ALA A 154 -3.33 9.71 0.27
CA ALA A 154 -4.01 9.88 1.55
C ALA A 154 -5.06 11.00 1.49
N ARG A 155 -4.68 12.18 0.99
CA ARG A 155 -5.60 13.33 0.85
C ARG A 155 -6.77 13.02 -0.09
N LEU A 156 -6.53 12.31 -1.19
CA LEU A 156 -7.60 11.92 -2.12
C LEU A 156 -8.56 10.91 -1.49
N ILE A 157 -8.04 9.93 -0.76
CA ILE A 157 -8.83 8.92 -0.05
C ILE A 157 -9.69 9.58 1.05
N GLU A 158 -9.10 10.47 1.84
CA GLU A 158 -9.78 11.25 2.88
C GLU A 158 -10.83 12.19 2.28
N PHE A 159 -10.51 12.88 1.18
CA PHE A 159 -11.46 13.71 0.43
C PHE A 159 -12.66 12.90 -0.08
N CYS A 160 -12.43 11.65 -0.47
CA CYS A 160 -13.47 10.72 -0.87
C CYS A 160 -14.25 10.11 0.31
N GLY A 161 -13.97 10.53 1.56
CA GLY A 161 -14.74 10.22 2.77
C GLY A 161 -14.42 8.87 3.40
N ALA A 162 -13.20 8.36 3.23
CA ALA A 162 -12.73 7.20 3.98
C ALA A 162 -12.42 7.57 5.43
N ASP A 163 -12.59 6.62 6.35
CA ASP A 163 -12.00 6.65 7.69
C ASP A 163 -10.54 6.21 7.57
N LEU A 164 -9.64 7.20 7.45
CA LEU A 164 -8.24 6.99 7.06
C LEU A 164 -7.32 6.95 8.28
N VAL A 165 -6.47 5.92 8.33
CA VAL A 165 -5.34 5.82 9.25
C VAL A 165 -4.04 5.89 8.46
N ARG A 166 -3.20 6.87 8.76
CA ARG A 166 -1.85 7.03 8.21
C ARG A 166 -0.85 6.38 9.14
N ASP A 167 -0.34 5.23 8.72
CA ASP A 167 0.60 4.41 9.47
C ASP A 167 2.02 4.63 8.95
N ASN A 168 2.87 5.23 9.79
CA ASN A 168 4.29 5.39 9.50
C ASN A 168 5.06 4.16 9.97
N HIS A 169 5.22 3.18 9.08
CA HIS A 169 5.86 1.90 9.38
C HIS A 169 7.40 2.02 9.37
N ILE A 170 7.95 2.63 10.41
CA ILE A 170 9.38 2.93 10.49
C ILE A 170 10.25 1.68 10.62
N GLY A 171 11.40 1.69 9.96
CA GLY A 171 12.45 0.69 10.15
C GLY A 171 13.22 1.00 11.44
N ASP A 172 12.71 0.54 12.58
CA ASP A 172 13.24 0.78 13.93
C ASP A 172 13.77 -0.48 14.61
N TRP A 173 13.98 -1.55 13.85
CA TRP A 173 14.49 -2.82 14.36
C TRP A 173 15.49 -3.48 13.40
N GLY A 174 16.47 -4.21 13.95
CA GLY A 174 17.41 -5.02 13.17
C GLY A 174 18.89 -4.73 13.40
N THR A 175 19.76 -5.41 12.64
CA THR A 175 21.21 -5.46 12.88
C THR A 175 21.91 -4.10 12.88
N ASN A 176 21.35 -3.12 12.17
CA ASN A 176 21.88 -1.75 12.17
C ASN A 176 21.94 -1.14 13.58
N PHE A 177 20.97 -1.49 14.45
CA PHE A 177 20.96 -1.02 15.83
C PHE A 177 22.04 -1.66 16.69
N GLY A 178 22.39 -2.92 16.47
CA GLY A 178 23.50 -3.56 17.17
C GLY A 178 24.83 -2.85 16.90
N ILE A 179 25.07 -2.48 15.63
CA ILE A 179 26.25 -1.71 15.22
C ILE A 179 26.25 -0.33 15.86
N LEU A 180 25.11 0.37 15.82
CA LEU A 180 25.00 1.73 16.36
C LEU A 180 25.15 1.77 17.88
N ILE A 181 24.49 0.87 18.61
CA ILE A 181 24.61 0.75 20.07
C ILE A 181 26.07 0.46 20.46
N LEU A 182 26.74 -0.46 19.75
CA LEU A 182 28.15 -0.73 19.96
C LEU A 182 29.00 0.53 19.73
N ALA A 183 28.76 1.25 18.64
CA ALA A 183 29.52 2.46 18.30
C ALA A 183 29.35 3.56 19.36
N ILE A 184 28.12 3.82 19.80
CA ILE A 184 27.82 4.81 20.86
C ILE A 184 28.54 4.45 22.16
N ARG A 185 28.45 3.18 22.59
CA ARG A 185 29.10 2.71 23.82
C ARG A 185 30.61 2.80 23.75
N ARG A 186 31.22 2.42 22.62
CA ARG A 186 32.68 2.49 22.42
C ARG A 186 33.19 3.92 22.39
N ALA A 187 32.41 4.84 21.83
CA ALA A 187 32.74 6.26 21.81
C ALA A 187 32.56 6.95 23.17
N GLY A 188 31.91 6.28 24.14
CA GLY A 188 31.47 6.93 25.39
C GLY A 188 30.52 8.10 25.12
N PHE A 189 29.81 8.06 23.99
CA PHE A 189 28.98 9.17 23.54
C PHE A 189 27.65 9.17 24.30
N GLN A 190 27.28 10.32 24.84
CA GLN A 190 25.97 10.54 25.43
C GLN A 190 25.07 11.20 24.40
N LEU A 191 24.00 10.51 24.01
CA LEU A 191 23.05 11.04 23.06
C LEU A 191 22.20 12.11 23.75
N ASP A 192 22.17 13.31 23.19
CA ASP A 192 21.24 14.36 23.60
C ASP A 192 20.21 14.58 22.49
N ALA A 193 18.98 14.13 22.73
CA ALA A 193 17.91 14.27 21.76
C ALA A 193 17.51 15.72 21.46
N LYS A 194 17.90 16.66 22.32
CA LYS A 194 17.65 18.09 22.14
C LYS A 194 18.73 18.77 21.30
N SER A 195 19.87 18.10 21.06
CA SER A 195 20.93 18.66 20.25
C SER A 195 20.46 18.86 18.81
N PRO A 196 20.72 20.03 18.20
CA PRO A 196 20.39 20.27 16.79
C PRO A 196 21.17 19.36 15.84
N THR A 197 22.28 18.78 16.29
CA THR A 197 23.14 17.86 15.51
C THR A 197 22.94 16.39 15.86
N ALA A 198 21.96 16.06 16.70
CA ALA A 198 21.81 14.70 17.23
C ALA A 198 21.71 13.63 16.13
N LEU A 199 21.03 13.93 15.02
CA LEU A 199 20.90 12.99 13.90
C LEU A 199 22.21 12.87 13.11
N GLU A 200 22.91 13.97 12.87
CA GLU A 200 24.24 13.98 12.25
C GLU A 200 25.23 13.13 13.06
N ASP A 201 25.18 13.24 14.39
CA ASP A 201 26.00 12.46 15.30
C ASP A 201 25.67 10.97 15.23
N LEU A 202 24.38 10.60 15.22
CA LEU A 202 23.96 9.21 15.03
C LEU A 202 24.42 8.63 13.70
N GLU A 203 24.28 9.39 12.60
CA GLU A 203 24.72 8.93 11.29
C GLU A 203 26.24 8.76 11.22
N ARG A 204 26.99 9.69 11.82
CA ARG A 204 28.46 9.61 11.94
C ARG A 204 28.86 8.36 12.72
N LEU A 205 28.30 8.14 13.91
CA LEU A 205 28.58 6.97 14.75
C LEU A 205 28.20 5.66 14.04
N TYR A 206 27.08 5.63 13.32
CA TYR A 206 26.70 4.46 12.53
C TYR A 206 27.71 4.18 11.40
N LYS A 207 28.18 5.22 10.68
CA LYS A 207 29.20 5.08 9.63
C LYS A 207 30.51 4.55 10.21
N GLU A 208 30.99 5.15 11.30
CA GLU A 208 32.21 4.72 12.00
C GLU A 208 32.10 3.28 12.49
N GLY A 209 30.98 2.94 13.13
CA GLY A 209 30.68 1.57 13.58
C GLY A 209 30.65 0.57 12.43
N SER A 210 29.96 0.91 11.34
CA SER A 210 29.86 0.06 10.15
C SER A 210 31.21 -0.20 9.48
N VAL A 211 32.10 0.79 9.46
CA VAL A 211 33.48 0.63 8.97
C VAL A 211 34.26 -0.28 9.90
N ALA A 212 34.17 -0.06 11.21
CA ALA A 212 34.89 -0.85 12.21
C ALA A 212 34.47 -2.33 12.21
N THR A 213 33.16 -2.63 12.13
CA THR A 213 32.66 -4.01 12.11
C THR A 213 32.96 -4.74 10.80
N LYS A 214 33.20 -4.02 9.70
CA LYS A 214 33.66 -4.62 8.44
C LYS A 214 35.15 -4.96 8.48
N ALA A 215 35.94 -4.16 9.19
CA ALA A 215 37.38 -4.37 9.32
C ALA A 215 37.73 -5.44 10.35
N ASP A 216 36.89 -5.63 11.39
CA ASP A 216 37.14 -6.55 12.49
C ASP A 216 35.93 -7.47 12.76
N PRO A 217 36.04 -8.78 12.46
CA PRO A 217 35.01 -9.77 12.77
C PRO A 217 34.63 -9.82 14.26
N ALA A 218 35.57 -9.58 15.18
CA ALA A 218 35.27 -9.59 16.62
C ALA A 218 34.33 -8.43 17.00
N LEU A 219 34.48 -7.27 16.35
CA LEU A 219 33.53 -6.16 16.52
C LEU A 219 32.17 -6.46 15.92
N MET A 220 32.10 -7.20 14.81
CA MET A 220 30.82 -7.66 14.28
C MET A 220 30.10 -8.61 15.25
N ASP A 221 30.83 -9.51 15.90
CA ASP A 221 30.28 -10.39 16.92
C ASP A 221 29.83 -9.62 18.17
N ALA A 222 30.59 -8.59 18.58
CA ALA A 222 30.16 -7.67 19.63
C ALA A 222 28.86 -6.92 19.24
N ALA A 223 28.73 -6.46 18.00
CA ALA A 223 27.52 -5.79 17.50
C ALA A 223 26.32 -6.74 17.49
N ARG A 224 26.52 -8.01 17.13
CA ARG A 224 25.49 -9.06 17.23
C ARG A 224 25.09 -9.32 18.69
N ALA A 225 26.06 -9.32 19.62
CA ALA A 225 25.77 -9.46 21.04
C ALA A 225 24.96 -8.28 21.59
N GLU A 226 25.24 -7.05 21.12
CA GLU A 226 24.44 -5.87 21.47
C GLU A 226 23.00 -5.95 20.93
N LEU A 227 22.83 -6.41 19.69
CA LEU A 227 21.50 -6.69 19.15
C LEU A 227 20.77 -7.76 19.97
N ALA A 228 21.46 -8.83 20.36
CA ALA A 228 20.87 -9.90 21.16
C ALA A 228 20.39 -9.38 22.54
N LYS A 229 21.18 -8.51 23.20
CA LYS A 229 20.75 -7.83 24.44
C LYS A 229 19.50 -6.97 24.22
N LEU A 230 19.46 -6.21 23.12
CA LEU A 230 18.28 -5.42 22.76
C LEU A 230 17.05 -6.31 22.55
N GLN A 231 17.21 -7.43 21.84
CA GLN A 231 16.14 -8.40 21.58
C GLN A 231 15.69 -9.13 22.85
N SER A 232 16.58 -9.40 23.80
CA SER A 232 16.24 -10.00 25.10
C SER A 232 15.61 -9.01 26.07
N GLY A 233 15.45 -7.74 25.69
CA GLY A 233 14.84 -6.72 26.53
C GLY A 233 15.75 -6.16 27.63
N ASP A 234 17.07 -6.16 27.42
CA ASP A 234 18.00 -5.51 28.33
C ASP A 234 17.63 -4.02 28.52
N ALA A 235 17.48 -3.59 29.78
CA ALA A 235 16.95 -2.28 30.09
C ALA A 235 17.84 -1.14 29.56
N ALA A 236 19.17 -1.30 29.65
CA ALA A 236 20.10 -0.28 29.18
C ALA A 236 20.15 -0.18 27.66
N SER A 237 20.14 -1.32 26.96
CA SER A 237 20.04 -1.35 25.50
C SER A 237 18.70 -0.80 24.99
N LEU A 238 17.59 -1.12 25.66
CA LEU A 238 16.27 -0.59 25.31
C LEU A 238 16.18 0.93 25.54
N ALA A 239 16.74 1.44 26.62
CA ALA A 239 16.78 2.89 26.89
C ALA A 239 17.52 3.62 25.77
N LEU A 240 18.72 3.17 25.42
CA LEU A 240 19.50 3.76 24.34
C LEU A 240 18.80 3.65 22.97
N TRP A 241 18.19 2.50 22.68
CA TRP A 241 17.40 2.31 21.46
C TRP A 241 16.25 3.32 21.36
N LYS A 242 15.50 3.54 22.45
CA LYS A 242 14.42 4.54 22.48
C LYS A 242 14.95 5.94 22.18
N GLU A 243 16.06 6.34 22.79
CA GLU A 243 16.66 7.66 22.52
C GLU A 243 17.07 7.80 21.05
N ILE A 244 17.66 6.77 20.44
CA ILE A 244 18.00 6.75 19.00
C ILE A 244 16.75 6.95 18.13
N VAL A 245 15.67 6.23 18.45
CA VAL A 245 14.39 6.29 17.72
C VAL A 245 13.75 7.67 17.90
N GLU A 246 13.75 8.23 19.11
CA GLU A 246 13.23 9.57 19.40
C GLU A 246 13.95 10.66 18.62
N VAL A 247 15.29 10.62 18.57
CA VAL A 247 16.09 11.54 17.75
C VAL A 247 15.73 11.44 16.27
N SER A 248 15.65 10.21 15.77
CA SER A 248 15.33 9.95 14.35
C SER A 248 13.92 10.45 14.01
N ASN A 249 12.95 10.18 14.87
CA ASN A 249 11.56 10.58 14.68
C ASN A 249 11.41 12.09 14.74
N ALA A 250 12.05 12.77 15.70
CA ALA A 250 12.02 14.23 15.80
C ALA A 250 12.61 14.90 14.54
N ALA A 251 13.68 14.33 13.98
CA ALA A 251 14.27 14.83 12.75
C ALA A 251 13.39 14.57 11.52
N CYS A 252 12.75 13.40 11.43
CA CYS A 252 11.80 13.09 10.37
C CYS A 252 10.57 14.01 10.44
N GLN A 253 10.05 14.25 11.65
CA GLN A 253 8.89 15.12 11.86
C GLN A 253 9.13 16.55 11.34
N ARG A 254 10.32 17.12 11.56
CA ARG A 254 10.66 18.45 11.01
C ARG A 254 10.53 18.51 9.49
N ILE A 255 10.88 17.42 8.80
CA ILE A 255 10.73 17.34 7.35
C ILE A 255 9.26 17.14 6.98
N TYR A 256 8.53 16.30 7.72
CA TYR A 256 7.09 16.11 7.50
C TYR A 256 6.30 17.41 7.63
N ASP A 257 6.61 18.22 8.64
CA ASP A 257 5.98 19.53 8.86
C ASP A 257 6.21 20.48 7.67
N GLN A 258 7.41 20.48 7.08
CA GLN A 258 7.72 21.28 5.89
C GLN A 258 6.93 20.85 4.66
N PHE A 259 6.71 19.53 4.49
CA PHE A 259 5.90 19.00 3.39
C PHE A 259 4.39 19.01 3.70
N GLY A 260 3.98 19.41 4.91
CA GLY A 260 2.60 19.32 5.38
C GLY A 260 2.08 17.88 5.44
N LEU A 261 2.97 16.90 5.63
CA LEU A 261 2.63 15.49 5.74
C LEU A 261 2.07 15.18 7.13
N LYS A 262 1.07 14.30 7.19
CA LYS A 262 0.47 13.84 8.44
C LYS A 262 0.76 12.37 8.66
N THR A 263 0.94 11.98 9.91
CA THR A 263 1.00 10.59 10.37
C THR A 263 0.09 10.48 11.58
N ASP A 264 -0.75 9.46 11.62
CA ASP A 264 -1.70 9.26 12.72
C ASP A 264 -1.11 8.32 13.77
N VAL A 265 -0.37 7.30 13.31
CA VAL A 265 0.35 6.35 14.15
C VAL A 265 1.76 6.11 13.61
N ILE A 266 2.67 5.74 14.50
CA ILE A 266 4.03 5.30 14.16
C ILE A 266 4.17 3.88 14.71
N LEU A 267 3.90 2.88 13.89
CA LEU A 267 4.02 1.47 14.24
C LEU A 267 5.20 0.87 13.49
N GLY A 268 6.40 0.99 14.07
CA GLY A 268 7.62 0.43 13.49
C GLY A 268 7.67 -1.09 13.53
N GLU A 269 8.64 -1.67 12.83
CA GLU A 269 8.90 -3.11 12.83
C GLU A 269 9.03 -3.69 14.25
N SER A 270 9.58 -2.91 15.19
CA SER A 270 9.76 -3.32 16.59
C SER A 270 8.43 -3.61 17.32
N PHE A 271 7.34 -2.94 16.94
CA PHE A 271 6.00 -3.11 17.53
C PHE A 271 5.42 -4.51 17.28
N TYR A 272 5.82 -5.16 16.19
CA TYR A 272 5.30 -6.46 15.77
C TYR A 272 6.15 -7.64 16.25
N ARG A 273 7.25 -7.39 16.97
CA ARG A 273 8.20 -8.44 17.40
C ARG A 273 7.54 -9.55 18.22
N ASP A 274 6.60 -9.21 19.09
CA ASP A 274 5.86 -10.16 19.93
C ASP A 274 4.66 -10.81 19.20
N LYS A 275 4.45 -10.47 17.92
CA LYS A 275 3.30 -10.91 17.12
C LYS A 275 3.68 -11.88 16.00
N VAL A 276 4.97 -11.97 15.66
CA VAL A 276 5.46 -12.87 14.59
C VAL A 276 5.25 -14.35 14.93
N ASP A 277 5.30 -14.72 16.21
CA ASP A 277 5.12 -16.13 16.62
C ASP A 277 3.72 -16.65 16.28
N GLN A 278 2.70 -15.79 16.36
CA GLN A 278 1.34 -16.14 15.93
C GLN A 278 1.29 -16.45 14.43
N VAL A 279 2.02 -15.68 13.61
CA VAL A 279 2.10 -15.91 12.16
C VAL A 279 2.67 -17.31 11.89
N TYR A 280 3.78 -17.67 12.55
CA TYR A 280 4.41 -18.99 12.37
C TYR A 280 3.48 -20.13 12.79
N ALA A 281 2.88 -20.00 13.98
CA ALA A 281 1.98 -21.01 14.52
C ALA A 281 0.77 -21.24 13.61
N GLU A 282 0.17 -20.17 13.08
CA GLU A 282 -1.00 -20.28 12.22
C GLU A 282 -0.67 -20.78 10.82
N LEU A 283 0.41 -20.31 10.19
CA LEU A 283 0.84 -20.82 8.88
C LEU A 283 1.13 -22.32 8.93
N ALA A 284 1.75 -22.81 10.02
CA ALA A 284 1.96 -24.23 10.23
C ALA A 284 0.65 -24.98 10.49
N LYS A 285 -0.22 -24.45 11.37
CA LYS A 285 -1.54 -25.04 11.68
C LYS A 285 -2.39 -25.26 10.44
N TYR A 286 -2.42 -24.29 9.54
CA TYR A 286 -3.18 -24.36 8.29
C TYR A 286 -2.41 -25.02 7.13
N GLN A 287 -1.22 -25.56 7.39
CA GLN A 287 -0.36 -26.24 6.40
C GLN A 287 -0.06 -25.36 5.16
N LEU A 288 0.11 -24.04 5.39
CA LEU A 288 0.41 -23.06 4.35
C LEU A 288 1.91 -22.84 4.16
N ALA A 289 2.71 -23.16 5.18
CA ALA A 289 4.15 -23.07 5.15
C ALA A 289 4.80 -24.43 5.45
N GLU A 290 6.00 -24.65 4.92
CA GLU A 290 6.79 -25.85 5.13
C GLU A 290 8.25 -25.50 5.47
N GLU A 291 8.97 -26.45 6.06
CA GLU A 291 10.41 -26.33 6.26
C GLU A 291 11.15 -26.65 4.94
N SER A 292 12.00 -25.74 4.49
CA SER A 292 12.87 -25.90 3.32
C SER A 292 14.25 -25.37 3.66
N GLU A 293 15.27 -26.23 3.58
CA GLU A 293 16.66 -25.88 3.95
C GLU A 293 16.81 -25.32 5.38
N GLY A 294 15.88 -25.70 6.27
CA GLY A 294 15.79 -25.25 7.66
C GLY A 294 15.11 -23.90 7.85
N ALA A 295 14.63 -23.25 6.78
CA ALA A 295 13.81 -22.06 6.84
C ALA A 295 12.32 -22.40 6.66
N LEU A 296 11.43 -21.62 7.27
CA LEU A 296 9.99 -21.75 7.05
C LEU A 296 9.60 -20.92 5.83
N VAL A 297 9.01 -21.56 4.82
CA VAL A 297 8.72 -20.95 3.52
C VAL A 297 7.28 -21.21 3.06
N VAL A 298 6.75 -20.28 2.27
CA VAL A 298 5.47 -20.42 1.55
C VAL A 298 5.74 -20.42 0.05
N TRP A 299 5.09 -21.32 -0.67
CA TRP A 299 5.16 -21.40 -2.12
C TRP A 299 3.84 -21.02 -2.76
N HIS A 300 3.91 -20.44 -3.96
CA HIS A 300 2.75 -19.97 -4.71
C HIS A 300 2.69 -20.67 -6.07
N GLU A 301 2.26 -21.93 -6.06
CA GLU A 301 2.16 -22.76 -7.27
C GLU A 301 1.19 -22.20 -8.30
N GLU A 302 0.23 -21.39 -7.86
CA GLU A 302 -0.70 -20.66 -8.71
C GLU A 302 -0.02 -19.57 -9.58
N GLU A 303 1.18 -19.12 -9.21
CA GLU A 303 1.96 -18.13 -9.94
C GLU A 303 3.24 -18.76 -10.47
N SER A 304 3.38 -18.90 -11.79
CA SER A 304 4.53 -19.57 -12.42
C SER A 304 5.89 -19.01 -12.01
N ARG A 305 5.94 -17.74 -11.60
CA ARG A 305 7.15 -17.06 -11.13
C ARG A 305 7.56 -17.43 -9.69
N PHE A 306 6.61 -17.83 -8.85
CA PHE A 306 6.82 -18.16 -7.43
C PHE A 306 6.52 -19.63 -7.12
N SER A 307 6.29 -20.43 -8.16
CA SER A 307 6.11 -21.87 -8.06
C SER A 307 7.44 -22.56 -7.77
N ARG A 308 7.37 -23.80 -7.27
CA ARG A 308 8.57 -24.62 -7.06
C ARG A 308 9.27 -25.02 -8.36
N GLU A 309 8.54 -24.93 -9.47
CA GLU A 309 8.99 -25.27 -10.82
C GLU A 309 9.59 -24.07 -11.58
N ALA A 310 9.58 -22.88 -10.99
CA ALA A 310 10.18 -21.69 -11.57
C ALA A 310 11.70 -21.88 -11.81
N GLU A 311 12.21 -21.34 -12.92
CA GLU A 311 13.64 -21.39 -13.25
C GLU A 311 14.51 -20.84 -12.11
N THR A 312 14.06 -19.76 -11.48
CA THR A 312 14.65 -19.19 -10.27
C THR A 312 13.69 -19.40 -9.12
N LYS A 313 14.07 -20.28 -8.18
CA LYS A 313 13.29 -20.54 -6.97
C LYS A 313 13.24 -19.29 -6.09
N MET A 314 12.06 -18.73 -5.94
CA MET A 314 11.80 -17.55 -5.11
C MET A 314 10.67 -17.85 -4.12
N PRO A 315 10.92 -18.69 -3.10
CA PRO A 315 9.93 -18.93 -2.05
C PRO A 315 9.74 -17.68 -1.18
N PHE A 316 8.54 -17.54 -0.61
CA PHE A 316 8.28 -16.52 0.39
C PHE A 316 8.81 -17.00 1.74
N ILE A 317 10.06 -16.68 2.06
CA ILE A 317 10.70 -17.07 3.31
C ILE A 317 10.09 -16.26 4.45
N VAL A 318 9.35 -16.91 5.35
CA VAL A 318 8.70 -16.25 6.50
C VAL A 318 9.54 -16.35 7.79
N ARG A 319 10.40 -17.36 7.92
CA ARG A 319 11.36 -17.49 9.03
C ARG A 319 12.69 -18.00 8.51
N LYS A 320 13.80 -17.40 8.95
CA LYS A 320 15.14 -17.84 8.55
C LYS A 320 15.54 -19.13 9.27
N LYS A 321 16.63 -19.74 8.78
CA LYS A 321 17.21 -20.98 9.34
C LYS A 321 17.67 -20.87 10.79
N ASP A 322 18.09 -19.68 11.21
CA ASP A 322 18.49 -19.39 12.59
C ASP A 322 17.30 -19.10 13.51
N GLY A 323 16.07 -19.27 13.01
CA GLY A 323 14.84 -18.99 13.74
C GLY A 323 14.45 -17.51 13.77
N SER A 324 15.30 -16.60 13.26
CA SER A 324 15.03 -15.17 13.33
C SER A 324 13.97 -14.73 12.32
N SER A 325 13.24 -13.68 12.71
CA SER A 325 12.27 -13.01 11.86
C SER A 325 12.93 -12.20 10.74
N ASN A 326 12.14 -11.89 9.72
CA ASN A 326 12.49 -11.03 8.60
C ASN A 326 11.31 -10.12 8.22
N TYR A 327 11.46 -9.36 7.13
CA TYR A 327 10.41 -8.48 6.62
C TYR A 327 9.10 -9.22 6.34
N ALA A 328 9.13 -10.43 5.77
CA ALA A 328 7.91 -11.20 5.49
C ALA A 328 7.12 -11.54 6.76
N SER A 329 7.78 -11.98 7.83
CA SER A 329 7.10 -12.22 9.10
C SER A 329 6.53 -10.95 9.72
N THR A 330 7.28 -9.85 9.69
CA THR A 330 6.83 -8.57 10.22
C THR A 330 5.63 -8.07 9.43
N ASP A 331 5.68 -8.08 8.10
CA ASP A 331 4.59 -7.61 7.25
C ASP A 331 3.33 -8.46 7.34
N LEU A 332 3.44 -9.77 7.55
CA LEU A 332 2.29 -10.64 7.84
C LEU A 332 1.67 -10.31 9.19
N ALA A 333 2.49 -10.06 10.22
CA ALA A 333 2.00 -9.61 11.53
C ALA A 333 1.34 -8.22 11.43
N THR A 334 1.93 -7.31 10.64
CA THR A 334 1.39 -5.98 10.33
C THR A 334 0.04 -6.10 9.61
N LEU A 335 -0.07 -6.97 8.61
CA LEU A 335 -1.31 -7.22 7.88
C LEU A 335 -2.41 -7.74 8.82
N LEU A 336 -2.09 -8.72 9.67
CA LEU A 336 -3.03 -9.24 10.67
C LEU A 336 -3.49 -8.13 11.64
N TYR A 337 -2.54 -7.36 12.17
CA TYR A 337 -2.85 -6.26 13.07
C TYR A 337 -3.75 -5.22 12.41
N ARG A 338 -3.45 -4.80 11.17
CA ARG A 338 -4.28 -3.83 10.44
C ARG A 338 -5.69 -4.37 10.19
N ALA A 339 -5.82 -5.67 9.93
CA ALA A 339 -7.12 -6.30 9.72
C ALA A 339 -7.93 -6.46 11.02
N GLU A 340 -7.30 -6.78 12.16
CA GLU A 340 -8.03 -7.05 13.41
C GLU A 340 -8.20 -5.79 14.28
N HIS A 341 -7.13 -5.00 14.45
CA HIS A 341 -7.14 -3.82 15.32
C HIS A 341 -7.80 -2.62 14.65
N PHE A 342 -7.37 -2.25 13.45
CA PHE A 342 -8.01 -1.16 12.71
C PHE A 342 -9.31 -1.59 12.05
N GLN A 343 -9.56 -2.90 11.90
CA GLN A 343 -10.68 -3.44 11.14
C GLN A 343 -10.71 -2.88 9.71
N ALA A 344 -9.53 -2.77 9.10
CA ALA A 344 -9.37 -2.17 7.79
C ALA A 344 -10.24 -2.91 6.75
N ASP A 345 -10.90 -2.14 5.89
CA ASP A 345 -11.51 -2.67 4.67
C ASP A 345 -10.51 -2.66 3.51
N GLU A 346 -9.51 -1.78 3.57
CA GLU A 346 -8.50 -1.59 2.52
C GLU A 346 -7.16 -1.16 3.13
N VAL A 347 -6.06 -1.72 2.64
CA VAL A 347 -4.69 -1.34 3.03
C VAL A 347 -3.91 -0.94 1.78
N VAL A 348 -3.32 0.25 1.80
CA VAL A 348 -2.55 0.83 0.70
C VAL A 348 -1.08 0.93 1.11
N TYR A 349 -0.22 0.18 0.42
CA TYR A 349 1.23 0.18 0.65
C TYR A 349 1.92 1.07 -0.36
N VAL A 350 2.63 2.12 0.09
CA VAL A 350 3.33 3.06 -0.78
C VAL A 350 4.84 2.84 -0.69
N THR A 351 5.39 1.99 -1.56
CA THR A 351 6.79 1.56 -1.48
C THR A 351 7.51 1.57 -2.82
N ASP A 352 8.83 1.38 -2.79
CA ASP A 352 9.66 1.34 -4.01
C ASP A 352 9.32 0.12 -4.87
N GLY A 353 9.35 0.31 -6.19
CA GLY A 353 9.04 -0.73 -7.18
C GLY A 353 9.92 -1.98 -7.11
N ARG A 354 11.09 -1.91 -6.47
CA ARG A 354 11.94 -3.10 -6.22
C ARG A 354 11.32 -4.07 -5.22
N GLN A 355 10.31 -3.66 -4.45
CA GLN A 355 9.63 -4.51 -3.47
C GLN A 355 8.36 -5.19 -4.01
N GLN A 356 8.06 -5.06 -5.32
CA GLN A 356 6.85 -5.62 -5.92
C GLN A 356 6.70 -7.12 -5.68
N ASP A 357 7.78 -7.90 -5.88
CA ASP A 357 7.72 -9.36 -5.70
C ASP A 357 7.44 -9.76 -4.25
N HIS A 358 7.94 -8.99 -3.29
CA HIS A 358 7.66 -9.19 -1.87
C HIS A 358 6.20 -8.93 -1.56
N PHE A 359 5.65 -7.78 -1.97
CA PHE A 359 4.24 -7.47 -1.75
C PHE A 359 3.28 -8.42 -2.48
N GLN A 360 3.65 -8.89 -3.68
CA GLN A 360 2.86 -9.88 -4.40
C GLN A 360 2.77 -11.20 -3.60
N GLN A 361 3.91 -11.72 -3.12
CA GLN A 361 3.92 -12.93 -2.28
C GLN A 361 3.23 -12.71 -0.93
N LEU A 362 3.39 -11.54 -0.30
CA LEU A 362 2.67 -11.15 0.92
C LEU A 362 1.16 -11.21 0.71
N PHE A 363 0.66 -10.65 -0.41
CA PHE A 363 -0.77 -10.60 -0.69
C PHE A 363 -1.33 -12.00 -0.98
N LEU A 364 -0.60 -12.82 -1.73
CA LEU A 364 -0.98 -14.22 -1.99
C LEU A 364 -0.99 -15.04 -0.69
N THR A 365 0.04 -14.89 0.15
CA THR A 365 0.13 -15.56 1.46
C THR A 365 -1.00 -15.11 2.38
N GLY A 366 -1.23 -13.80 2.47
CA GLY A 366 -2.34 -13.22 3.20
C GLY A 366 -3.69 -13.75 2.75
N ALA A 367 -3.95 -13.82 1.43
CA ALA A 367 -5.19 -14.38 0.89
C ALA A 367 -5.43 -15.84 1.29
N LYS A 368 -4.40 -16.69 1.19
CA LYS A 368 -4.46 -18.09 1.64
C LYS A 368 -4.72 -18.18 3.15
N TRP A 369 -3.97 -17.42 3.94
CA TRP A 369 -4.03 -17.46 5.41
C TRP A 369 -5.35 -16.94 5.96
N PHE A 370 -5.86 -15.81 5.46
CA PHE A 370 -7.13 -15.25 5.89
C PHE A 370 -8.31 -16.16 5.50
N LYS A 371 -8.27 -16.75 4.30
CA LYS A 371 -9.27 -17.74 3.87
C LYS A 371 -9.26 -18.97 4.78
N ALA A 372 -8.09 -19.53 5.07
CA ALA A 372 -7.95 -20.73 5.91
C ALA A 372 -8.37 -20.48 7.37
N SER A 373 -8.14 -19.27 7.88
CA SER A 373 -8.51 -18.86 9.23
C SER A 373 -9.94 -18.32 9.37
N GLY A 374 -10.69 -18.19 8.27
CA GLY A 374 -12.04 -17.63 8.27
C GLY A 374 -12.08 -16.12 8.56
N ARG A 375 -10.96 -15.41 8.42
CA ARG A 375 -10.87 -13.96 8.60
C ARG A 375 -11.20 -13.21 7.31
N LYS A 376 -11.81 -12.03 7.43
CA LYS A 376 -11.99 -11.11 6.30
C LYS A 376 -10.66 -10.45 5.97
N LEU A 377 -10.14 -10.70 4.77
CA LEU A 377 -8.96 -9.99 4.27
C LEU A 377 -9.36 -8.57 3.81
N PRO A 378 -8.68 -7.50 4.25
CA PRO A 378 -8.84 -6.19 3.63
C PRO A 378 -8.42 -6.21 2.16
N ARG A 379 -8.96 -5.30 1.35
CA ARG A 379 -8.44 -5.10 -0.01
C ARG A 379 -7.00 -4.58 0.07
N LEU A 380 -6.06 -5.29 -0.52
CA LEU A 380 -4.65 -4.90 -0.52
C LEU A 380 -4.30 -4.17 -1.82
N ARG A 381 -3.59 -3.05 -1.71
CA ARG A 381 -3.07 -2.30 -2.86
C ARG A 381 -1.60 -1.98 -2.69
N HIS A 382 -0.82 -2.26 -3.71
CA HIS A 382 0.57 -1.83 -3.79
C HIS A 382 0.69 -0.65 -4.75
N VAL A 383 0.86 0.55 -4.19
CA VAL A 383 1.14 1.78 -4.95
C VAL A 383 2.65 1.94 -4.99
N TRP A 384 3.27 1.45 -6.06
CA TRP A 384 4.71 1.50 -6.18
C TRP A 384 5.21 2.63 -7.07
N PHE A 385 6.47 3.01 -6.85
CA PHE A 385 7.13 4.06 -7.59
C PHE A 385 8.54 3.65 -8.01
N GLY A 386 9.02 4.19 -9.14
CA GLY A 386 10.37 3.93 -9.64
C GLY A 386 11.48 4.68 -8.89
N THR A 387 12.72 4.45 -9.30
CA THR A 387 13.90 5.20 -8.81
C THR A 387 13.87 6.66 -9.28
N ILE A 388 14.40 7.59 -8.48
CA ILE A 388 14.68 8.97 -8.92
C ILE A 388 15.99 8.96 -9.70
N LEU A 389 15.94 9.41 -10.94
CA LEU A 389 17.09 9.46 -11.84
C LEU A 389 17.58 10.89 -12.03
N GLY A 390 18.89 11.05 -12.21
CA GLY A 390 19.49 12.29 -12.71
C GLY A 390 19.35 12.39 -14.23
N GLU A 391 19.85 13.49 -14.79
CA GLU A 391 19.87 13.72 -16.25
C GLU A 391 20.64 12.65 -17.03
N ASP A 392 21.56 11.95 -16.37
CA ASP A 392 22.35 10.85 -16.91
C ASP A 392 21.61 9.50 -16.93
N GLY A 393 20.35 9.46 -16.48
CA GLY A 393 19.54 8.26 -16.38
C GLY A 393 19.96 7.30 -15.26
N LYS A 394 20.91 7.69 -14.39
CA LYS A 394 21.33 6.91 -13.21
C LYS A 394 20.69 7.46 -11.95
N ALA A 395 20.76 6.69 -10.85
CA ALA A 395 20.22 7.13 -9.57
C ALA A 395 20.84 8.47 -9.14
N ILE A 396 19.97 9.42 -8.77
CA ILE A 396 20.38 10.77 -8.42
C ILE A 396 21.37 10.77 -7.23
N LYS A 397 22.45 11.53 -7.38
CA LYS A 397 23.53 11.68 -6.40
C LYS A 397 24.03 13.13 -6.43
N THR A 398 24.65 13.55 -5.34
CA THR A 398 25.38 14.82 -5.26
C THR A 398 26.61 14.80 -6.18
N LYS A 399 27.24 15.96 -6.43
CA LYS A 399 28.48 16.05 -7.23
C LYS A 399 29.64 15.22 -6.65
N SER A 400 29.64 14.94 -5.34
CA SER A 400 30.63 14.06 -4.67
C SER A 400 30.29 12.57 -4.78
N GLY A 401 29.11 12.20 -5.30
CA GLY A 401 28.65 10.83 -5.39
C GLY A 401 27.85 10.33 -4.17
N ASP A 402 27.65 11.18 -3.17
CA ASP A 402 26.82 10.89 -1.99
C ASP A 402 25.33 11.01 -2.29
N ARG A 403 24.48 10.41 -1.44
CA ARG A 403 23.03 10.56 -1.55
C ARG A 403 22.62 12.00 -1.22
N CYS A 404 21.73 12.59 -2.02
CA CYS A 404 21.21 13.92 -1.74
C CYS A 404 20.34 13.90 -0.48
N ASP A 405 20.68 14.74 0.51
CA ASP A 405 19.85 15.03 1.68
C ASP A 405 18.55 15.72 1.23
N CYS A 406 17.41 15.42 1.87
CA CYS A 406 16.14 16.08 1.60
C CYS A 406 16.07 17.55 2.06
N ARG A 407 16.99 18.01 2.93
CA ARG A 407 16.99 19.38 3.47
C ARG A 407 17.60 20.43 2.53
N ASN A 408 18.45 19.99 1.60
CA ASN A 408 19.19 20.83 0.66
C ASN A 408 18.67 20.60 -0.76
#